data_AF-A0A0U3B8Q7-F1
#
_entry.id   AF-A0A0U3B8Q7-F1
#
_cell.length_a   1.000
_cell.length_b   1.000
_cell.length_c   1.000
_cell.angle_alpha   90.00
_cell.angle_beta   90.00
_cell.angle_gamma   90.00
#
_symmetry.space_group_name_H-M   'P 1'
#
loop_
_entity.id
_entity.type
_entity.pdbx_description
1 polymer ?
#
loop_
_entity_poly.entity_id
_entity_poly.type
_entity_poly.pdbx_seq_one_letter_code
_entity_poly.pdbx_strand_id
1 'polypeptide(L)'
;MREGMRETWHGEEAAVERHEKAAAEVVERLRAEGYFREGEGAALVRPVEGQKERWVLRCDADSLLVAPDDPERARRFPPGDHLHDAFVAAGYRVDVWPDYGSAGGATFRVEYHLYEKEE
;
A
#
# COMPACT_ATOMS: atom_id res chain seq x y z
N MET A 1 -38.75 8.47 -12.00
CA MET A 1 -37.37 7.99 -12.22
C MET A 1 -36.48 8.46 -11.08
N ARG A 2 -36.47 7.76 -9.95
CA ARG A 2 -35.52 7.98 -8.84
C ARG A 2 -35.37 6.65 -8.09
N GLU A 3 -34.81 5.63 -8.74
CA GLU A 3 -34.60 4.34 -8.08
C GLU A 3 -33.24 3.70 -8.40
N GLY A 4 -32.50 4.17 -9.41
CA GLY A 4 -31.18 3.61 -9.77
C GLY A 4 -29.95 4.23 -9.07
N MET A 5 -30.13 5.13 -8.08
CA MET A 5 -29.01 5.90 -7.51
C MET A 5 -28.55 5.41 -6.11
N ARG A 6 -29.31 4.51 -5.47
CA ARG A 6 -28.92 3.90 -4.18
C ARG A 6 -28.13 2.61 -4.34
N GLU A 7 -28.36 1.85 -5.40
CA GLU A 7 -27.67 0.57 -5.63
C GLU A 7 -26.20 0.78 -6.05
N THR A 8 -25.89 1.89 -6.73
CA THR A 8 -24.51 2.21 -7.13
C THR A 8 -23.64 2.61 -5.93
N TRP A 9 -24.19 3.31 -4.94
CA TRP A 9 -23.47 3.76 -3.75
C TRP A 9 -23.08 2.61 -2.82
N HIS A 10 -23.98 1.64 -2.59
CA HIS A 10 -23.69 0.50 -1.73
C HIS A 10 -22.64 -0.46 -2.33
N GLY A 11 -22.59 -0.61 -3.65
CA GLY A 11 -21.53 -1.38 -4.32
C GLY A 11 -20.16 -0.73 -4.20
N GLU A 12 -20.11 0.60 -4.17
CA GLU A 12 -18.88 1.40 -4.07
C GLU A 12 -18.28 1.34 -2.66
N GLU A 13 -19.10 1.44 -1.61
CA GLU A 13 -18.65 1.28 -0.22
C GLU A 13 -18.15 -0.14 0.08
N ALA A 14 -18.80 -1.16 -0.49
CA ALA A 14 -18.35 -2.55 -0.34
C ALA A 14 -17.03 -2.84 -1.09
N ALA A 15 -16.74 -2.14 -2.19
CA ALA A 15 -15.43 -2.21 -2.83
C ALA A 15 -14.35 -1.53 -1.97
N VAL A 16 -14.65 -0.35 -1.43
CA VAL A 16 -13.76 0.40 -0.53
C VAL A 16 -13.34 -0.45 0.67
N GLU A 17 -14.30 -1.03 1.38
CA GLU A 17 -14.02 -1.83 2.57
C GLU A 17 -13.15 -3.06 2.25
N ARG A 18 -13.38 -3.69 1.09
CA ARG A 18 -12.56 -4.82 0.63
C ARG A 18 -11.11 -4.42 0.38
N HIS A 19 -10.87 -3.28 -0.27
CA HIS A 19 -9.50 -2.80 -0.53
C HIS A 19 -8.80 -2.32 0.74
N GLU A 20 -9.51 -1.62 1.64
CA GLU A 20 -8.98 -1.22 2.94
C GLU A 20 -8.57 -2.44 3.77
N LYS A 21 -9.42 -3.48 3.79
CA LYS A 21 -9.12 -4.72 4.48
C LYS A 21 -7.93 -5.45 3.85
N ALA A 22 -7.90 -5.62 2.53
CA ALA A 22 -6.80 -6.28 1.84
C ALA A 22 -5.46 -5.57 2.06
N ALA A 23 -5.45 -4.23 2.01
CA ALA A 23 -4.28 -3.43 2.29
C ALA A 23 -3.81 -3.59 3.74
N ALA A 24 -4.74 -3.54 4.71
CA ALA A 24 -4.43 -3.77 6.11
C ALA A 24 -3.85 -5.17 6.35
N GLU A 25 -4.42 -6.22 5.74
CA GLU A 25 -3.92 -7.60 5.85
C GLU A 25 -2.50 -7.75 5.30
N VAL A 26 -2.19 -7.13 4.14
CA VAL A 26 -0.84 -7.13 3.57
C VAL A 26 0.15 -6.43 4.49
N VAL A 27 -0.19 -5.24 5.00
CA VAL A 27 0.69 -4.45 5.86
C VAL A 27 0.93 -5.16 7.20
N GLU A 28 -0.12 -5.67 7.83
CA GLU A 28 0.00 -6.39 9.10
C GLU A 28 0.76 -7.69 8.96
N ARG A 29 0.63 -8.41 7.83
CA ARG A 29 1.43 -9.60 7.54
C ARG A 29 2.92 -9.26 7.49
N LEU A 30 3.29 -8.28 6.67
CA LEU A 30 4.68 -7.83 6.55
C LEU A 30 5.24 -7.30 7.89
N ARG A 31 4.39 -6.65 8.70
CA ARG A 31 4.76 -6.20 10.05
C ARG A 31 5.03 -7.39 10.98
N ALA A 32 4.15 -8.39 10.99
CA ALA A 32 4.33 -9.60 11.79
C ALA A 32 5.57 -10.41 11.35
N GLU A 33 5.89 -10.38 10.07
CA GLU A 33 7.10 -11.00 9.53
C GLU A 33 8.38 -10.26 9.94
N GLY A 34 8.30 -8.97 10.29
CA GLY A 34 9.43 -8.15 10.79
C GLY A 34 10.00 -7.15 9.78
N TYR A 35 9.30 -6.94 8.65
CA TYR A 35 9.71 -5.99 7.62
C TYR A 35 9.55 -4.52 8.06
N PHE A 36 8.58 -4.23 8.93
CA PHE A 36 8.38 -2.91 9.52
C PHE A 36 9.06 -2.80 10.89
N ARG A 37 9.75 -1.68 11.17
CA ARG A 37 10.16 -1.28 12.52
C ARG A 37 9.01 -0.62 13.27
N GLU A 38 9.21 -0.47 14.58
CA GLU A 38 8.34 0.37 15.41
C GLU A 38 8.30 1.80 14.85
N GLY A 39 7.09 2.33 14.66
CA GLY A 39 6.87 3.64 14.04
C GLY A 39 6.74 3.64 12.51
N GLU A 40 7.11 2.54 11.83
CA GLU A 40 6.92 2.39 10.39
C GLU A 40 5.56 1.78 10.06
N GLY A 41 5.04 2.13 8.88
CA GLY A 41 3.79 1.57 8.41
C GLY A 41 3.44 1.99 7.00
N ALA A 42 2.36 1.39 6.50
CA ALA A 42 1.72 1.84 5.29
C ALA A 42 0.22 1.94 5.51
N ALA A 43 -0.40 2.96 4.93
CA ALA A 43 -1.82 3.21 5.06
C ALA A 43 -2.43 3.48 3.69
N LEU A 44 -3.63 2.94 3.48
CA LEU A 44 -4.40 3.22 2.28
C LEU A 44 -4.99 4.64 2.38
N VAL A 45 -4.71 5.45 1.38
CA VAL A 45 -5.31 6.77 1.20
C VAL A 45 -6.50 6.58 0.29
N ARG A 46 -7.68 6.94 0.80
CA ARG A 46 -8.92 6.88 0.02
C ARG A 46 -8.77 7.78 -1.22
N PRO A 47 -9.21 7.32 -2.40
CA PRO A 47 -9.22 8.16 -3.58
C PRO A 47 -10.02 9.43 -3.32
N VAL A 48 -9.53 10.55 -3.85
CA VAL A 48 -10.30 11.81 -3.86
C VAL A 48 -11.56 11.59 -4.70
N GLU A 49 -12.68 12.16 -4.26
CA GLU A 49 -13.98 12.09 -4.96
C GLU A 49 -13.80 12.35 -6.46
N GLY A 50 -14.05 11.33 -7.29
CA GLY A 50 -13.85 11.37 -8.75
C GLY A 50 -12.71 10.52 -9.31
N GLN A 51 -11.83 9.94 -8.50
CA GLN A 51 -10.77 9.00 -8.94
C GLN A 51 -11.05 7.57 -8.49
N LYS A 52 -12.07 6.92 -9.06
CA LYS A 52 -12.57 5.62 -8.58
C LYS A 52 -11.62 4.44 -8.80
N GLU A 53 -10.65 4.58 -9.69
CA GLU A 53 -9.81 3.48 -10.17
C GLU A 53 -8.41 3.45 -9.55
N ARG A 54 -8.09 4.40 -8.66
CA ARG A 54 -6.72 4.57 -8.14
C ARG A 54 -6.70 4.62 -6.62
N TRP A 55 -6.36 3.49 -6.01
CA TRP A 55 -6.03 3.42 -4.59
C TRP A 55 -4.57 3.79 -4.39
N VAL A 56 -4.27 4.59 -3.37
CA VAL A 56 -2.89 4.97 -3.07
C VAL A 56 -2.51 4.45 -1.71
N LEU A 57 -1.62 3.46 -1.64
CA LEU A 57 -1.01 3.07 -0.38
C LEU A 57 0.23 3.93 -0.16
N ARG A 58 0.18 4.76 0.88
CA ARG A 58 1.34 5.55 1.31
C ARG A 58 2.14 4.74 2.32
N CYS A 59 3.37 4.40 1.95
CA CYS A 59 4.31 3.72 2.81
C CYS A 59 5.32 4.71 3.37
N ASP A 60 5.45 4.71 4.70
CA ASP A 60 6.42 5.47 5.47
C ASP A 60 7.27 4.41 6.21
N ALA A 61 8.17 3.77 5.44
CA ALA A 61 9.04 2.71 5.95
C ALA A 61 10.39 2.73 5.21
N ASP A 62 11.42 3.18 5.92
CA ASP A 62 12.80 3.15 5.47
C ASP A 62 13.31 1.71 5.40
N SER A 63 12.91 0.85 6.34
CA SER A 63 13.35 -0.55 6.42
C SER A 63 12.96 -1.43 5.24
N LEU A 64 11.92 -1.04 4.49
CA LEU A 64 11.49 -1.78 3.31
C LEU A 64 12.34 -1.44 2.07
N LEU A 65 12.92 -0.24 2.05
CA LEU A 65 13.60 0.32 0.88
C LEU A 65 15.11 0.33 1.04
N VAL A 66 15.57 0.48 2.28
CA VAL A 66 16.97 0.57 2.66
C VAL A 66 17.38 -0.74 3.32
N ALA A 67 18.46 -1.34 2.82
CA ALA A 67 19.05 -2.51 3.44
C ALA A 67 19.41 -2.20 4.90
N PRO A 68 19.02 -3.02 5.87
CA PRO A 68 19.35 -2.75 7.27
C PRO A 68 20.87 -2.83 7.48
N ASP A 69 21.42 -1.89 8.28
CA ASP A 69 22.83 -1.92 8.71
C ASP A 69 23.20 -3.20 9.48
N ASP A 70 22.21 -3.86 10.10
CA ASP A 70 22.39 -5.13 10.78
C ASP A 70 22.44 -6.29 9.76
N PRO A 71 23.56 -7.05 9.68
CA PRO A 71 23.75 -8.09 8.67
C PRO A 71 22.88 -9.33 8.89
N GLU A 72 22.45 -9.62 10.13
CA GLU A 72 21.52 -10.73 10.40
C GLU A 72 20.11 -10.37 9.91
N ARG A 73 19.68 -9.11 10.15
CA ARG A 73 18.43 -8.57 9.62
C ARG A 73 18.47 -8.48 8.10
N ALA A 74 19.58 -8.06 7.49
CA ALA A 74 19.71 -7.97 6.03
C ALA A 74 19.62 -9.34 5.35
N ARG A 75 20.10 -10.39 6.03
CA ARG A 75 19.96 -11.78 5.57
C ARG A 75 18.54 -12.30 5.68
N ARG A 76 17.83 -11.89 6.73
CA ARG A 76 16.46 -12.34 6.99
C ARG A 76 15.41 -11.54 6.21
N PHE A 77 15.71 -10.28 5.93
CA PHE A 77 14.87 -9.31 5.23
C PHE A 77 15.74 -8.60 4.19
N PRO A 78 16.02 -9.25 3.05
CA PRO A 78 16.80 -8.62 2.00
C PRO A 78 16.10 -7.36 1.51
N PRO A 79 16.83 -6.32 1.09
CA PRO A 79 16.21 -5.15 0.47
C PRO A 79 15.43 -5.59 -0.77
N GLY A 80 14.21 -5.09 -0.93
CA GLY A 80 13.31 -5.49 -2.00
C GLY A 80 11.95 -4.83 -1.82
N ASP A 81 11.20 -4.72 -2.92
CA ASP A 81 9.89 -4.07 -2.91
C ASP A 81 8.79 -5.04 -2.43
N HIS A 82 8.91 -5.48 -1.16
CA HIS A 82 8.06 -6.52 -0.57
C HIS A 82 6.58 -6.12 -0.50
N LEU A 83 6.30 -4.81 -0.46
CA LEU A 83 4.93 -4.30 -0.58
C LEU A 83 4.40 -4.52 -1.99
N HIS A 84 5.15 -4.14 -3.04
CA HIS A 84 4.75 -4.42 -4.42
C HIS A 84 4.47 -5.91 -4.63
N ASP A 85 5.40 -6.80 -4.23
CA ASP A 85 5.24 -8.25 -4.38
C ASP A 85 4.00 -8.77 -3.63
N ALA A 86 3.74 -8.26 -2.42
CA ALA A 86 2.58 -8.67 -1.64
C ALA A 86 1.26 -8.24 -2.29
N PHE A 87 1.19 -7.02 -2.86
CA PHE A 87 -0.01 -6.55 -3.57
C PHE A 87 -0.22 -7.26 -4.91
N VAL A 88 0.85 -7.53 -5.65
CA VAL A 88 0.78 -8.34 -6.87
C VAL A 88 0.26 -9.75 -6.57
N ALA A 89 0.76 -10.38 -5.49
CA ALA A 89 0.26 -11.68 -5.04
C ALA A 89 -1.20 -11.64 -4.57
N ALA A 90 -1.65 -10.49 -4.05
CA ALA A 90 -3.06 -10.25 -3.69
C ALA A 90 -3.96 -9.93 -4.90
N GLY A 91 -3.42 -9.96 -6.14
CA GLY A 91 -4.18 -9.80 -7.37
C GLY A 91 -4.24 -8.36 -7.90
N TYR A 92 -3.51 -7.43 -7.31
CA TYR A 92 -3.46 -6.05 -7.77
C TYR A 92 -2.45 -5.86 -8.89
N ARG A 93 -2.72 -4.90 -9.77
CA ARG A 93 -1.67 -4.23 -10.53
C ARG A 93 -1.15 -3.08 -9.67
N VAL A 94 0.16 -2.94 -9.59
CA VAL A 94 0.83 -1.97 -8.72
C VAL A 94 1.75 -1.11 -9.57
N ASP A 95 1.52 0.21 -9.58
CA ASP A 95 2.47 1.18 -10.12
C ASP A 95 3.13 1.92 -8.94
N VAL A 96 4.46 1.85 -8.84
CA VAL A 96 5.23 2.44 -7.74
C VAL A 96 5.73 3.83 -8.13
N TRP A 97 5.31 4.84 -7.41
CA TRP A 97 5.78 6.21 -7.58
C TRP A 97 6.60 6.60 -6.35
N PRO A 98 7.93 6.68 -6.47
CA PRO A 98 8.74 7.12 -5.36
C PRO A 98 8.56 8.63 -5.18
N ASP A 99 8.02 9.04 -4.02
CA ASP A 99 8.01 10.44 -3.61
C ASP A 99 9.36 10.73 -2.94
N TYR A 100 10.36 11.07 -3.75
CA TYR A 100 11.62 11.59 -3.25
C TYR A 100 11.41 13.03 -2.80
N GLY A 101 10.73 13.21 -1.67
CA GLY A 101 10.56 14.50 -1.03
C GLY A 101 11.92 15.18 -0.82
N SER A 102 12.26 16.12 -1.70
CA SER A 102 13.42 16.98 -1.53
C SER A 102 13.15 17.95 -0.38
N ALA A 103 13.61 17.61 0.83
CA ALA A 103 14.22 18.55 1.79
C ALA A 103 14.52 17.86 3.14
N GLY A 104 15.81 17.74 3.49
CA GLY A 104 16.22 17.84 4.91
C GLY A 104 16.18 16.58 5.77
N GLY A 105 16.31 15.37 5.21
CA GLY A 105 16.75 14.19 5.97
C GLY A 105 15.68 13.44 6.80
N ALA A 106 14.40 13.46 6.40
CA ALA A 106 13.35 12.74 7.11
C ALA A 106 12.52 11.86 6.16
N THR A 107 12.64 10.55 6.36
CA THR A 107 11.81 9.42 5.88
C THR A 107 11.55 9.29 4.37
N PHE A 108 11.96 8.16 3.79
CA PHE A 108 11.55 7.78 2.44
C PHE A 108 10.05 7.47 2.44
N ARG A 109 9.32 8.22 1.62
CA ARG A 109 7.91 7.97 1.35
C ARG A 109 7.75 7.37 -0.03
N VAL A 110 7.04 6.26 -0.12
CA VAL A 110 6.72 5.64 -1.40
C VAL A 110 5.22 5.52 -1.53
N GLU A 111 4.71 5.91 -2.69
CA GLU A 111 3.30 5.82 -3.03
C GLU A 111 3.11 4.63 -3.98
N TYR A 112 2.31 3.66 -3.55
CA TYR A 112 1.92 2.51 -4.36
C TYR A 112 0.53 2.76 -4.89
N HIS A 113 0.41 2.87 -6.21
CA HIS A 113 -0.87 3.01 -6.89
C HIS A 113 -1.40 1.62 -7.21
N LEU A 114 -2.47 1.23 -6.54
CA LEU A 114 -3.10 -0.08 -6.66
C LEU A 114 -4.30 0.03 -7.60
N TYR A 115 -4.31 -0.87 -8.58
CA TYR A 115 -5.38 -1.06 -9.55
C TYR A 115 -5.89 -2.48 -9.41
N GLU A 116 -7.20 -2.67 -9.51
CA GLU A 116 -7.75 -4.01 -9.72
C GLU A 116 -7.22 -4.52 -11.07
N LYS A 117 -6.72 -5.76 -11.12
CA LYS A 117 -6.41 -6.37 -12.41
C LYS A 117 -7.72 -6.55 -13.18
N GLU A 118 -7.80 -5.95 -14.36
CA GLU A 118 -8.84 -6.28 -15.33
C GLU A 118 -8.69 -7.78 -15.67
N GLU A 119 -9.76 -8.55 -15.48
CA GLU A 119 -9.85 -9.99 -15.82
C GLU A 119 -9.80 -10.24 -17.33
#